data_AF-A0A1M2W5J2-F1
#
_entry.id   AF-A0A1M2W5J2-F1
#
_cell.length_a   1.000
_cell.length_b   1.000
_cell.length_c   1.000
_cell.angle_alpha   90.00
_cell.angle_beta   90.00
_cell.angle_gamma   90.00
#
_symmetry.space_group_name_H-M   'P 1'
#
loop_
_entity.id
_entity.type
_entity.pdbx_description
1 polymer ?
#
loop_
_entity_poly.entity_id
_entity_poly.type
_entity_poly.pdbx_seq_one_letter_code
_entity_poly.pdbx_strand_id
1 'polypeptide(L)'
;MPGLLFVYSEPGAAVPDTEFNDWYDNEHVPLRLPIPGIHSWSRWAAADRARPTYAALYDLASPAVISEPPYADLAGTRSARETDIFARVALLDRRTYTLREPVYPPKAGDAYDARSPGPYATVVEIEVKPGTEDEFNKWYEEEHIPLLAKVPGWVRSRRFVLEDAAAAGPEAEKGTPPRHLTIHEWEGLEAMESKEFKEAVSTPWMQKIKETAIVEARRRVLKFVRSWDRQ
;
A
#
# COMPACT_ATOMS: atom_id res chain seq x y z
N MET A 1 -11.42 0.35 8.85
CA MET A 1 -10.24 -0.11 9.62
C MET A 1 -9.24 1.03 9.62
N PRO A 2 -8.87 1.59 10.78
CA PRO A 2 -8.25 2.91 10.84
C PRO A 2 -6.73 2.90 10.63
N GLY A 3 -6.06 1.73 10.60
CA GLY A 3 -4.62 1.65 10.36
C GLY A 3 -4.26 0.78 9.15
N LEU A 4 -3.08 1.01 8.59
CA LEU A 4 -2.47 0.19 7.55
C LEU A 4 -0.98 -0.03 7.88
N LEU A 5 -0.54 -1.28 7.85
CA LEU A 5 0.87 -1.63 7.70
C LEU A 5 1.14 -1.88 6.22
N PHE A 6 1.99 -1.05 5.64
CA PHE A 6 2.42 -1.14 4.26
C PHE A 6 3.91 -1.47 4.21
N VAL A 7 4.27 -2.51 3.47
CA VAL A 7 5.65 -2.97 3.39
C VAL A 7 6.06 -3.11 1.94
N TYR A 8 7.06 -2.35 1.48
CA TYR A 8 7.78 -2.69 0.26
C TYR A 8 8.92 -3.65 0.59
N SER A 9 9.18 -4.59 -0.33
CA SER A 9 10.26 -5.55 -0.16
C SER A 9 10.95 -5.86 -1.47
N GLU A 10 12.28 -5.97 -1.41
CA GLU A 10 13.13 -6.42 -2.50
C GLU A 10 14.02 -7.56 -1.99
N PRO A 11 13.88 -8.79 -2.51
CA PRO A 11 14.73 -9.91 -2.10
C PRO A 11 16.20 -9.65 -2.43
N GLY A 12 16.48 -9.05 -3.60
CA GLY A 12 17.83 -8.82 -4.10
C GLY A 12 18.54 -10.10 -4.55
N ALA A 13 19.77 -9.95 -5.06
CA ALA A 13 20.53 -11.07 -5.62
C ALA A 13 20.92 -12.13 -4.57
N ALA A 14 20.95 -11.79 -3.29
CA ALA A 14 21.35 -12.67 -2.21
C ALA A 14 20.22 -13.59 -1.70
N VAL A 15 18.96 -13.34 -2.09
CA VAL A 15 17.80 -14.14 -1.71
C VAL A 15 17.05 -14.56 -2.98
N PRO A 16 17.14 -15.83 -3.41
CA PRO A 16 16.36 -16.33 -4.53
C PRO A 16 14.86 -16.04 -4.36
N ASP A 17 14.21 -15.67 -5.45
CA ASP A 17 12.80 -15.31 -5.44
C ASP A 17 11.90 -16.42 -4.89
N THR A 18 12.24 -17.68 -5.20
CA THR A 18 11.55 -18.86 -4.67
C THR A 18 11.70 -19.02 -3.16
N GLU A 19 12.89 -18.73 -2.61
CA GLU A 19 13.14 -18.77 -1.17
C GLU A 19 12.34 -17.68 -0.46
N PHE A 20 12.36 -16.45 -1.00
CA PHE A 20 11.66 -15.31 -0.42
C PHE A 20 10.15 -15.52 -0.40
N ASN A 21 9.56 -15.98 -1.51
CA ASN A 21 8.13 -16.22 -1.59
C ASN A 21 7.70 -17.40 -0.71
N ASP A 22 8.46 -18.50 -0.67
CA ASP A 22 8.14 -19.63 0.22
C ASP A 22 8.17 -19.20 1.70
N TRP A 23 9.20 -18.44 2.10
CA TRP A 23 9.26 -17.89 3.45
C TRP A 23 8.08 -16.97 3.74
N TYR A 24 7.72 -16.08 2.80
CA TYR A 24 6.60 -15.16 3.00
C TYR A 24 5.28 -15.91 3.21
N ASP A 25 5.05 -16.94 2.39
CA ASP A 25 3.79 -17.67 2.34
C ASP A 25 3.61 -18.68 3.47
N ASN A 26 4.69 -19.38 3.85
CA ASN A 26 4.63 -20.53 4.74
C ASN A 26 5.18 -20.26 6.15
N GLU A 27 5.79 -19.10 6.40
CA GLU A 27 6.32 -18.73 7.71
C GLU A 27 5.96 -17.29 8.10
N HIS A 28 6.37 -16.29 7.32
CA HIS A 28 6.27 -14.88 7.70
C HIS A 28 4.83 -14.41 7.91
N VAL A 29 3.95 -14.56 6.92
CA VAL A 29 2.54 -14.17 7.05
C VAL A 29 1.79 -15.08 8.02
N PRO A 30 1.95 -16.43 8.00
CA PRO A 30 1.33 -17.31 8.98
C PRO A 30 1.55 -16.90 10.44
N LEU A 31 2.76 -16.46 10.80
CA LEU A 31 3.06 -15.96 12.16
C LEU A 31 2.29 -14.69 12.55
N ARG A 32 1.74 -13.96 11.57
CA ARG A 32 0.95 -12.73 11.76
C ARG A 32 -0.56 -12.97 11.76
N LEU A 33 -1.04 -14.12 11.28
CA LEU A 33 -2.47 -14.45 11.25
C LEU A 33 -3.17 -14.41 12.63
N PRO A 34 -2.57 -14.97 13.71
CA PRO A 34 -3.24 -15.01 15.01
C PRO A 34 -3.19 -13.68 15.77
N ILE A 35 -2.44 -12.67 15.27
CA ILE A 35 -2.22 -11.41 15.98
C ILE A 35 -3.53 -10.60 16.06
N PRO A 36 -4.03 -10.30 17.27
CA PRO A 36 -5.20 -9.44 17.44
C PRO A 36 -4.95 -8.06 16.84
N GLY A 37 -5.98 -7.50 16.20
CA GLY A 37 -5.90 -6.18 15.58
C GLY A 37 -5.33 -6.15 14.17
N ILE A 38 -4.84 -7.27 13.61
CA ILE A 38 -4.64 -7.40 12.17
C ILE A 38 -5.88 -8.06 11.56
N HIS A 39 -6.40 -7.49 10.47
CA HIS A 39 -7.67 -7.87 9.87
C HIS A 39 -7.57 -8.40 8.45
N SER A 40 -6.50 -8.06 7.73
CA SER A 40 -6.24 -8.57 6.39
C SER A 40 -4.74 -8.77 6.20
N TRP A 41 -4.39 -9.69 5.31
CA TRP A 41 -3.01 -9.99 4.91
C TRP A 41 -3.03 -10.19 3.41
N SER A 42 -2.37 -9.29 2.68
CA SER A 42 -2.30 -9.38 1.22
C SER A 42 -0.90 -9.14 0.71
N ARG A 43 -0.55 -9.90 -0.32
CA ARG A 43 0.73 -9.86 -1.02
C ARG A 43 0.52 -9.41 -2.45
N TRP A 44 1.47 -8.60 -2.91
CA TRP A 44 1.43 -7.93 -4.19
C TRP A 44 2.81 -7.97 -4.84
N ALA A 45 2.83 -7.98 -6.17
CA ALA A 45 4.03 -7.90 -6.99
C ALA A 45 3.96 -6.70 -7.94
N ALA A 46 5.10 -6.16 -8.32
CA ALA A 46 5.22 -5.05 -9.27
C ALA A 46 4.63 -5.43 -10.63
N ALA A 47 3.54 -4.78 -11.03
CA ALA A 47 2.97 -4.87 -12.38
C ALA A 47 3.65 -3.89 -13.35
N ASP A 48 4.25 -2.83 -12.81
CA ASP A 48 5.01 -1.81 -13.55
C ASP A 48 6.46 -2.22 -13.88
N ARG A 49 6.88 -3.42 -13.46
CA ARG A 49 8.27 -3.92 -13.58
C ARG A 49 9.32 -3.03 -12.90
N ALA A 50 8.90 -2.15 -11.99
CA ALA A 50 9.81 -1.35 -11.18
C ALA A 50 10.17 -2.07 -9.86
N ARG A 51 11.24 -1.60 -9.21
CA ARG A 51 11.58 -2.01 -7.84
C ARG A 51 11.04 -0.98 -6.82
N PRO A 52 10.69 -1.39 -5.59
CA PRO A 52 10.76 -2.76 -5.05
C PRO A 52 9.75 -3.72 -5.72
N THR A 53 10.15 -4.98 -5.86
CA THR A 53 9.42 -6.02 -6.60
C THR A 53 8.15 -6.46 -5.88
N TYR A 54 8.15 -6.47 -4.55
CA TYR A 54 7.02 -6.92 -3.74
C TYR A 54 6.47 -5.84 -2.82
N ALA A 55 5.19 -5.96 -2.52
CA ALA A 55 4.58 -5.26 -1.41
C ALA A 55 3.67 -6.17 -0.58
N ALA A 56 3.48 -5.84 0.68
CA ALA A 56 2.49 -6.43 1.56
C ALA A 56 1.66 -5.36 2.26
N LEU A 57 0.35 -5.58 2.31
CA LEU A 57 -0.61 -4.68 2.94
C LEU A 57 -1.35 -5.47 4.02
N TYR A 58 -1.40 -4.90 5.22
CA TYR A 58 -2.15 -5.44 6.34
C TYR A 58 -3.04 -4.35 6.93
N ASP A 59 -4.35 -4.55 6.91
CA ASP A 59 -5.27 -3.63 7.57
C ASP A 59 -5.25 -3.86 9.08
N LEU A 60 -5.17 -2.77 9.83
CA LEU A 60 -5.00 -2.75 11.28
C LEU A 60 -6.20 -2.12 11.98
N ALA A 61 -6.49 -2.59 13.20
CA ALA A 61 -7.43 -1.98 14.12
C ALA A 61 -6.99 -0.58 14.57
N SER A 62 -5.69 -0.30 14.54
CA SER A 62 -5.06 1.01 14.69
C SER A 62 -3.58 0.91 14.27
N PRO A 63 -2.90 2.02 13.98
CA PRO A 63 -1.45 2.00 13.75
C PRO A 63 -0.64 1.45 14.94
N ALA A 64 -1.16 1.56 16.17
CA ALA A 64 -0.47 1.12 17.38
C ALA A 64 -0.25 -0.40 17.47
N VAL A 65 -1.05 -1.20 16.74
CA VAL A 65 -0.96 -2.67 16.73
C VAL A 65 0.47 -3.17 16.48
N ILE A 66 1.25 -2.48 15.64
CA ILE A 66 2.62 -2.92 15.30
C ILE A 66 3.67 -2.62 16.37
N SER A 67 3.31 -1.85 17.39
CA SER A 67 4.18 -1.43 18.48
C SER A 67 3.85 -2.17 19.78
N GLU A 68 2.85 -3.04 19.75
CA GLU A 68 2.35 -3.78 20.92
C GLU A 68 2.56 -5.29 20.75
N PRO A 69 2.77 -6.04 21.84
CA PRO A 69 2.67 -7.50 21.82
C PRO A 69 1.28 -7.96 21.33
N PRO A 70 1.21 -9.08 20.57
CA PRO A 70 2.31 -9.98 20.23
C PRO A 70 3.13 -9.54 18.99
N TYR A 71 2.73 -8.48 18.28
CA TYR A 71 3.43 -8.08 17.05
C TYR A 71 4.85 -7.60 17.33
N ALA A 72 5.04 -6.72 18.32
CA ALA A 72 6.35 -6.17 18.66
C ALA A 72 7.37 -7.27 19.06
N ASP A 73 6.88 -8.39 19.59
CA ASP A 73 7.71 -9.51 20.05
C ASP A 73 8.15 -10.45 18.91
N LEU A 74 7.54 -10.36 17.72
CA LEU A 74 7.91 -11.19 16.56
C LEU A 74 9.39 -11.06 16.22
N ALA A 75 9.94 -9.85 16.35
CA ALA A 75 11.33 -9.60 16.02
C ALA A 75 12.32 -10.38 16.90
N GLY A 76 11.95 -10.63 18.16
CA GLY A 76 12.75 -11.37 19.14
C GLY A 76 12.51 -12.88 19.15
N THR A 77 11.50 -13.37 18.43
CA THR A 77 11.10 -14.78 18.39
C THR A 77 11.26 -15.42 17.01
N ARG A 78 11.95 -14.73 16.08
CA ARG A 78 12.24 -15.23 14.73
C ARG A 78 12.93 -16.58 14.75
N SER A 79 12.60 -17.43 13.80
CA SER A 79 13.38 -18.63 13.53
C SER A 79 14.78 -18.29 13.00
N ALA A 80 15.67 -19.28 12.96
CA ALA A 80 16.97 -19.14 12.30
C ALA A 80 16.82 -18.81 10.81
N ARG A 81 15.82 -19.40 10.12
CA ARG A 81 15.53 -19.15 8.71
C ARG A 81 15.08 -17.71 8.48
N GLU A 82 14.11 -17.24 9.25
CA GLU A 82 13.60 -15.87 9.12
C GLU A 82 14.70 -14.85 9.43
N THR A 83 15.50 -15.10 10.47
CA THR A 83 16.66 -14.25 10.82
C THR A 83 17.66 -14.16 9.68
N ASP A 84 18.01 -15.29 9.05
CA ASP A 84 18.94 -15.33 7.92
C ASP A 84 18.40 -14.59 6.68
N ILE A 85 17.12 -14.75 6.35
CA ILE A 85 16.49 -14.05 5.23
C ILE A 85 16.49 -12.53 5.48
N PHE A 86 16.10 -12.07 6.68
CA PHE A 86 16.13 -10.65 7.05
C PHE A 86 17.54 -10.04 6.92
N ALA A 87 18.61 -10.82 7.12
CA ALA A 87 19.98 -10.36 6.99
C ALA A 87 20.44 -10.22 5.52
N ARG A 88 19.80 -10.92 4.57
CA ARG A 88 20.19 -10.97 3.16
C ARG A 88 19.32 -10.14 2.21
N VAL A 89 18.07 -9.85 2.59
CA VAL A 89 17.16 -9.07 1.74
C VAL A 89 17.73 -7.70 1.40
N ALA A 90 17.59 -7.30 0.13
CA ALA A 90 18.09 -6.01 -0.34
C ALA A 90 17.32 -4.82 0.24
N LEU A 91 16.00 -4.96 0.39
CA LEU A 91 15.17 -3.93 0.99
C LEU A 91 14.00 -4.52 1.77
N LEU A 92 13.78 -3.94 2.94
CA LEU A 92 12.51 -3.95 3.65
C LEU A 92 12.19 -2.53 4.10
N ASP A 93 11.16 -1.95 3.50
CA ASP A 93 10.65 -0.63 3.84
C ASP A 93 9.28 -0.81 4.47
N ARG A 94 9.23 -0.64 5.79
CA ARG A 94 8.05 -0.85 6.62
C ARG A 94 7.48 0.49 7.03
N ARG A 95 6.20 0.70 6.74
CA ARG A 95 5.51 1.96 7.02
C ARG A 95 4.16 1.70 7.63
N THR A 96 3.78 2.54 8.60
CA THR A 96 2.44 2.54 9.15
C THR A 96 1.73 3.83 8.87
N TYR A 97 0.44 3.69 8.59
CA TYR A 97 -0.39 4.80 8.21
C TYR A 97 -1.73 4.77 8.95
N THR A 98 -2.28 5.96 9.20
CA THR A 98 -3.66 6.16 9.63
C THR A 98 -4.56 6.41 8.42
N LEU A 99 -5.68 5.72 8.35
CA LEU A 99 -6.71 5.92 7.33
C LEU A 99 -7.33 7.31 7.48
N ARG A 100 -7.44 8.02 6.36
CA ARG A 100 -8.11 9.31 6.29
C ARG A 100 -9.55 9.14 5.80
N GLU A 101 -10.49 9.68 6.57
CA GLU A 101 -11.89 9.82 6.15
C GLU A 101 -12.08 10.97 5.16
N PRO A 102 -13.12 10.95 4.30
CA PRO A 102 -14.08 9.86 4.14
C PRO A 102 -13.49 8.65 3.39
N VAL A 103 -13.90 7.45 3.77
CA VAL A 103 -13.72 6.26 2.94
C VAL A 103 -14.72 6.28 1.79
N TYR A 104 -14.21 6.18 0.56
CA TYR A 104 -15.06 6.11 -0.62
C TYR A 104 -15.65 4.72 -0.72
N PRO A 105 -16.98 4.59 -0.84
CA PRO A 105 -17.61 3.29 -0.91
C PRO A 105 -17.06 2.56 -2.14
N PRO A 106 -16.86 1.25 -2.04
CA PRO A 106 -16.46 0.44 -3.18
C PRO A 106 -17.48 0.52 -4.32
N LYS A 107 -17.09 0.05 -5.51
CA LYS A 107 -18.00 -0.12 -6.66
C LYS A 107 -19.34 -0.70 -6.20
N ALA A 108 -20.44 -0.03 -6.55
CA ALA A 108 -21.77 -0.44 -6.17
C ALA A 108 -22.15 -1.79 -6.83
N GLY A 109 -22.68 -2.72 -6.03
CA GLY A 109 -23.21 -4.01 -6.50
C GLY A 109 -22.75 -5.21 -5.65
N ASP A 110 -23.40 -6.36 -5.88
CA ASP A 110 -23.24 -7.58 -5.08
C ASP A 110 -21.87 -8.28 -5.23
N ALA A 111 -20.99 -7.78 -6.11
CA ALA A 111 -19.70 -8.39 -6.44
C ALA A 111 -18.52 -7.88 -5.60
N TYR A 112 -18.71 -6.85 -4.76
CA TYR A 112 -17.63 -6.37 -3.89
C TYR A 112 -17.55 -7.20 -2.61
N ASP A 113 -16.44 -7.92 -2.42
CA ASP A 113 -16.04 -8.44 -1.10
C ASP A 113 -14.98 -7.50 -0.51
N ALA A 114 -15.26 -6.90 0.64
CA ALA A 114 -14.31 -6.05 1.37
C ALA A 114 -12.99 -6.75 1.71
N ARG A 115 -13.01 -8.09 1.76
CA ARG A 115 -11.86 -8.97 2.03
C ARG A 115 -11.14 -9.41 0.76
N SER A 116 -11.74 -9.24 -0.42
CA SER A 116 -11.09 -9.52 -1.70
C SER A 116 -10.58 -8.22 -2.32
N PRO A 117 -9.28 -7.95 -2.29
CA PRO A 117 -8.75 -6.77 -2.98
C PRO A 117 -8.96 -6.89 -4.50
N GLY A 118 -8.99 -5.75 -5.18
CA GLY A 118 -8.94 -5.74 -6.65
C GLY A 118 -7.67 -6.42 -7.18
N PRO A 119 -7.70 -7.08 -8.36
CA PRO A 119 -6.54 -7.79 -8.91
C PRO A 119 -5.35 -6.88 -9.22
N TYR A 120 -5.57 -5.57 -9.35
CA TYR A 120 -4.52 -4.57 -9.51
C TYR A 120 -4.72 -3.39 -8.54
N ALA A 121 -3.61 -2.77 -8.14
CA ALA A 121 -3.64 -1.55 -7.34
C ALA A 121 -2.65 -0.51 -7.89
N THR A 122 -3.01 0.77 -7.81
CA THR A 122 -2.06 1.87 -7.91
C THR A 122 -1.80 2.42 -6.54
N VAL A 123 -0.53 2.43 -6.15
CA VAL A 123 -0.05 3.09 -4.94
C VAL A 123 0.52 4.44 -5.34
N VAL A 124 -0.04 5.51 -4.79
CA VAL A 124 0.35 6.89 -5.06
C VAL A 124 0.83 7.51 -3.76
N GLU A 125 2.12 7.83 -3.70
CA GLU A 125 2.77 8.41 -2.53
C GLU A 125 3.07 9.88 -2.85
N ILE A 126 2.59 10.80 -2.01
CA ILE A 126 2.67 12.24 -2.27
C ILE A 126 3.17 12.98 -1.04
N GLU A 127 4.18 13.82 -1.24
CA GLU A 127 4.58 14.83 -0.28
C GLU A 127 4.00 16.17 -0.76
N VAL A 128 3.41 16.91 0.16
CA VAL A 128 2.77 18.19 -0.15
C VAL A 128 3.50 19.32 0.54
N LYS A 129 3.42 20.50 -0.05
CA LYS A 129 4.00 21.71 0.50
C LYS A 129 3.23 22.08 1.78
N PRO A 130 3.92 22.44 2.87
CA PRO A 130 3.25 22.88 4.11
C PRO A 130 2.27 24.03 3.84
N GLY A 131 1.04 23.89 4.35
CA GLY A 131 -0.04 24.86 4.19
C GLY A 131 -0.88 24.67 2.93
N THR A 132 -0.70 23.57 2.19
CA THR A 132 -1.49 23.24 0.98
C THR A 132 -2.34 21.98 1.15
N GLU A 133 -2.28 21.34 2.32
CA GLU A 133 -2.96 20.09 2.66
C GLU A 133 -4.47 20.19 2.47
N ASP A 134 -5.10 21.30 2.89
CA ASP A 134 -6.56 21.46 2.79
C ASP A 134 -7.04 21.48 1.34
N GLU A 135 -6.34 22.23 0.47
CA GLU A 135 -6.65 22.31 -0.96
C GLU A 135 -6.38 20.96 -1.65
N PHE A 136 -5.27 20.30 -1.32
CA PHE A 136 -4.95 18.95 -1.81
C PHE A 136 -6.02 17.92 -1.41
N ASN A 137 -6.45 17.98 -0.15
CA ASN A 137 -7.49 17.09 0.38
C ASN A 137 -8.84 17.34 -0.28
N LYS A 138 -9.22 18.62 -0.42
CA LYS A 138 -10.47 19.02 -1.06
C LYS A 138 -10.53 18.56 -2.51
N TRP A 139 -9.45 18.71 -3.28
CA TRP A 139 -9.37 18.20 -4.64
C TRP A 139 -9.58 16.68 -4.71
N TYR A 140 -8.92 15.93 -3.81
CA TYR A 140 -9.11 14.49 -3.72
C TYR A 140 -10.56 14.10 -3.48
N GLU A 141 -11.25 14.84 -2.62
CA GLU A 141 -12.61 14.57 -2.14
C GLU A 141 -13.70 14.97 -3.11
N GLU A 142 -13.60 16.17 -3.67
CA GLU A 142 -14.67 16.76 -4.48
C GLU A 142 -14.54 16.44 -5.96
N GLU A 143 -13.33 16.14 -6.45
CA GLU A 143 -13.07 15.92 -7.88
C GLU A 143 -12.40 14.58 -8.17
N HIS A 144 -11.21 14.33 -7.60
CA HIS A 144 -10.37 13.24 -8.09
C HIS A 144 -11.00 11.86 -7.91
N ILE A 145 -11.36 11.49 -6.67
CA ILE A 145 -11.94 10.16 -6.42
C ILE A 145 -13.35 10.04 -7.02
N PRO A 146 -14.23 11.05 -6.94
CA PRO A 146 -15.51 11.01 -7.65
C PRO A 146 -15.39 10.80 -9.16
N LEU A 147 -14.35 11.30 -9.82
CA LEU A 147 -14.07 11.00 -11.24
C LEU A 147 -13.52 9.59 -11.43
N LEU A 148 -12.56 9.15 -10.60
CA LEU A 148 -12.04 7.78 -10.67
C LEU A 148 -13.13 6.73 -10.44
N ALA A 149 -14.10 7.00 -9.57
CA ALA A 149 -15.23 6.10 -9.30
C ALA A 149 -16.14 5.86 -10.53
N LYS A 150 -16.03 6.70 -11.57
CA LYS A 150 -16.75 6.53 -12.85
C LYS A 150 -15.95 5.71 -13.86
N VAL A 151 -14.68 5.43 -13.59
CA VAL A 151 -13.81 4.66 -14.49
C VAL A 151 -14.28 3.21 -14.53
N PRO A 152 -14.55 2.64 -15.72
CA PRO A 152 -14.82 1.22 -15.84
C PRO A 152 -13.67 0.39 -15.23
N GLY A 153 -14.01 -0.50 -14.30
CA GLY A 153 -13.03 -1.31 -13.58
C GLY A 153 -12.47 -0.68 -12.30
N TRP A 154 -12.93 0.50 -11.87
CA TRP A 154 -12.60 1.01 -10.53
C TRP A 154 -13.24 0.14 -9.43
N VAL A 155 -12.47 -0.23 -8.42
CA VAL A 155 -12.94 -1.05 -7.28
C VAL A 155 -13.16 -0.19 -6.04
N ARG A 156 -12.12 0.53 -5.58
CA ARG A 156 -12.16 1.42 -4.42
C ARG A 156 -10.95 2.36 -4.37
N SER A 157 -11.04 3.38 -3.51
CA SER A 157 -9.93 4.28 -3.19
C SER A 157 -9.81 4.44 -1.68
N ARG A 158 -8.60 4.32 -1.13
CA ARG A 158 -8.30 4.56 0.28
C ARG A 158 -7.14 5.54 0.40
N ARG A 159 -7.25 6.50 1.31
CA ARG A 159 -6.26 7.55 1.55
C ARG A 159 -5.73 7.42 2.96
N PHE A 160 -4.43 7.64 3.15
CA PHE A 160 -3.78 7.47 4.44
C PHE A 160 -2.71 8.54 4.67
N VAL A 161 -2.39 8.74 5.94
CA VAL A 161 -1.35 9.66 6.42
C VAL A 161 -0.32 8.86 7.20
N LEU A 162 0.97 9.09 6.90
CA LEU A 162 2.09 8.39 7.51
C LEU A 162 2.17 8.68 9.02
N GLU A 163 2.33 7.62 9.80
CA GLU A 163 2.58 7.66 11.25
C GLU A 163 4.06 7.36 11.54
N ASP A 164 4.57 6.25 11.03
CA ASP A 164 5.95 5.83 11.23
C ASP A 164 6.50 5.11 9.98
N ALA A 165 7.82 5.19 9.79
CA ALA A 165 8.52 4.53 8.71
C ALA A 165 9.91 4.06 9.16
N ALA A 166 10.25 2.82 8.80
CA ALA A 166 11.55 2.25 9.02
C ALA A 166 11.96 1.40 7.82
N ALA A 167 13.14 1.67 7.27
CA ALA A 167 13.72 0.89 6.18
C ALA A 167 15.01 0.18 6.63
N ALA A 168 15.23 -1.02 6.11
CA ALA A 168 16.40 -1.86 6.36
C ALA A 168 16.88 -2.53 5.06
N GLY A 169 18.15 -2.91 5.04
CA GLY A 169 18.81 -3.52 3.88
C GLY A 169 19.72 -2.54 3.11
N PRO A 170 20.59 -3.05 2.23
CA PRO A 170 21.55 -2.25 1.49
C PRO A 170 20.92 -1.27 0.48
N GLU A 171 19.68 -1.52 0.02
CA GLU A 171 18.94 -0.62 -0.88
C GLU A 171 18.02 0.35 -0.12
N ALA A 172 18.08 0.41 1.21
CA ALA A 172 17.29 1.33 2.01
C ALA A 172 17.68 2.80 1.78
N GLU A 173 16.72 3.61 1.36
CA GLU A 173 16.88 5.05 1.26
C GLU A 173 16.89 5.71 2.65
N LYS A 174 17.70 6.75 2.82
CA LYS A 174 17.68 7.60 4.02
C LYS A 174 16.66 8.72 3.83
N GLY A 175 15.80 8.91 4.81
CA GLY A 175 14.83 10.01 4.80
C GLY A 175 13.47 9.55 5.29
N THR A 176 12.53 10.49 5.36
CA THR A 176 11.12 10.20 5.60
C THR A 176 10.44 10.00 4.24
N PRO A 177 9.69 8.91 4.03
CA PRO A 177 8.94 8.75 2.79
C PRO A 177 7.80 9.78 2.70
N PRO A 178 7.21 9.98 1.51
CA PRO A 178 6.10 10.90 1.35
C PRO A 178 4.96 10.64 2.33
N ARG A 179 4.46 11.71 2.97
CA ARG A 179 3.50 11.65 4.07
C ARG A 179 2.13 11.10 3.65
N HIS A 180 1.68 11.34 2.42
CA HIS A 180 0.34 10.95 1.98
C HIS A 180 0.41 9.72 1.09
N LEU A 181 -0.42 8.73 1.39
CA LEU A 181 -0.55 7.51 0.61
C LEU A 181 -1.99 7.38 0.09
N THR A 182 -2.15 7.14 -1.21
CA THR A 182 -3.43 6.73 -1.78
C THR A 182 -3.28 5.39 -2.47
N ILE A 183 -4.22 4.48 -2.19
CA ILE A 183 -4.32 3.18 -2.84
C ILE A 183 -5.63 3.16 -3.62
N HIS A 184 -5.54 3.05 -4.94
CA HIS A 184 -6.71 2.78 -5.80
C HIS A 184 -6.64 1.34 -6.30
N GLU A 185 -7.73 0.60 -6.19
CA GLU A 185 -7.82 -0.78 -6.66
C GLU A 185 -8.66 -0.86 -7.94
N TRP A 186 -8.27 -1.79 -8.82
CA TRP A 186 -8.76 -1.90 -10.19
C TRP A 186 -9.02 -3.36 -10.58
N GLU A 187 -10.08 -3.61 -11.35
CA GLU A 187 -10.42 -4.90 -11.96
C GLU A 187 -9.42 -5.30 -13.06
N GLY A 188 -8.78 -4.31 -13.69
CA GLY A 188 -7.82 -4.53 -14.78
C GLY A 188 -6.99 -3.29 -15.09
N LEU A 189 -5.87 -3.47 -15.79
CA LEU A 189 -4.98 -2.36 -16.16
C LEU A 189 -5.55 -1.50 -17.28
N GLU A 190 -6.44 -2.06 -18.10
CA GLU A 190 -7.19 -1.36 -19.14
C GLU A 190 -8.02 -0.19 -18.61
N ALA A 191 -8.38 -0.19 -17.32
CA ALA A 191 -9.01 0.94 -16.66
C ALA A 191 -8.19 2.22 -16.83
N MET A 192 -6.84 2.11 -16.80
CA MET A 192 -5.93 3.25 -16.95
C MET A 192 -5.82 3.76 -18.39
N GLU A 193 -6.27 2.96 -19.36
CA GLU A 193 -6.32 3.34 -20.77
C GLU A 193 -7.66 3.93 -21.20
N SER A 194 -8.68 3.83 -20.33
CA SER A 194 -10.01 4.37 -20.57
C SER A 194 -10.01 5.89 -20.74
N LYS A 195 -11.04 6.38 -21.43
CA LYS A 195 -11.25 7.82 -21.60
C LYS A 195 -11.52 8.48 -20.25
N GLU A 196 -12.33 7.84 -19.42
CA GLU A 196 -12.73 8.30 -18.09
C GLU A 196 -11.51 8.49 -17.18
N PHE A 197 -10.57 7.54 -17.20
CA PHE A 197 -9.34 7.66 -16.41
C PHE A 197 -8.47 8.81 -16.91
N LYS A 198 -8.29 8.92 -18.23
CA LYS A 198 -7.51 10.00 -18.85
C LYS A 198 -8.08 11.37 -18.48
N GLU A 199 -9.40 11.53 -18.52
CA GLU A 199 -10.10 12.75 -18.07
C GLU A 199 -9.92 13.00 -16.57
N ALA A 200 -10.04 11.96 -15.72
CA ALA A 200 -9.92 12.08 -14.27
C ALA A 200 -8.53 12.54 -13.79
N VAL A 201 -7.48 12.33 -14.60
CA VAL A 201 -6.09 12.70 -14.26
C VAL A 201 -5.57 13.93 -15.02
N SER A 202 -6.42 14.57 -15.84
CA SER A 202 -6.06 15.72 -16.68
C SER A 202 -6.90 16.97 -16.42
N THR A 203 -7.64 17.03 -15.31
CA THR A 203 -8.47 18.20 -14.97
C THR A 203 -7.61 19.45 -14.69
N PRO A 204 -8.15 20.67 -14.91
CA PRO A 204 -7.45 21.90 -14.53
C PRO A 204 -7.09 21.96 -13.04
N TRP A 205 -7.94 21.41 -12.15
CA TRP A 205 -7.66 21.40 -10.72
C TRP A 205 -6.52 20.44 -10.37
N MET A 206 -6.47 19.24 -10.99
CA MET A 206 -5.33 18.34 -10.85
C MET A 206 -4.02 19.01 -11.29
N GLN A 207 -4.02 19.75 -12.41
CA GLN A 207 -2.81 20.50 -12.83
C GLN A 207 -2.41 21.57 -11.80
N LYS A 208 -3.38 22.33 -11.29
CA LYS A 208 -3.13 23.29 -10.20
C LYS A 208 -2.51 22.61 -8.98
N ILE A 209 -3.06 21.47 -8.52
CA ILE A 209 -2.51 20.71 -7.37
C ILE A 209 -1.07 20.27 -7.63
N LYS A 210 -0.78 19.74 -8.83
CA LYS A 210 0.59 19.34 -9.21
C LYS A 210 1.57 20.51 -9.15
N GLU A 211 1.15 21.70 -9.58
CA GLU A 211 2.01 22.87 -9.65
C GLU A 211 2.17 23.58 -8.30
N THR A 212 1.12 23.60 -7.46
CA THR A 212 1.10 24.45 -6.26
C THR A 212 1.26 23.69 -4.95
N ALA A 213 0.88 22.42 -4.90
CA ALA A 213 0.83 21.63 -3.67
C ALA A 213 1.84 20.47 -3.64
N ILE A 214 2.02 19.73 -4.73
CA ILE A 214 2.87 18.52 -4.74
C ILE A 214 4.36 18.91 -4.78
N VAL A 215 5.12 18.44 -3.79
CA VAL A 215 6.59 18.55 -3.74
C VAL A 215 7.24 17.31 -4.35
N GLU A 216 6.67 16.15 -4.05
CA GLU A 216 7.13 14.86 -4.53
C GLU A 216 5.94 13.96 -4.80
N ALA A 217 5.99 13.18 -5.88
CA ALA A 217 5.01 12.14 -6.16
C ALA A 217 5.69 10.89 -6.71
N ARG A 218 5.36 9.74 -6.12
CA ARG A 218 5.73 8.41 -6.62
C ARG A 218 4.45 7.65 -6.95
N ARG A 219 4.46 6.89 -8.04
CA ARG A 219 3.34 6.01 -8.40
C ARG A 219 3.88 4.62 -8.75
N ARG A 220 3.32 3.61 -8.10
CA ARG A 220 3.56 2.19 -8.38
C ARG A 220 2.29 1.53 -8.88
N VAL A 221 2.43 0.54 -9.76
CA VAL A 221 1.33 -0.35 -10.15
C VAL A 221 1.67 -1.75 -9.66
N LEU A 222 0.76 -2.32 -8.87
CA LEU A 222 0.90 -3.60 -8.22
C LEU A 222 -0.16 -4.57 -8.74
N LYS A 223 0.19 -5.84 -8.84
CA LYS A 223 -0.69 -6.95 -9.13
C LYS A 223 -0.86 -7.80 -7.87
N PHE A 224 -2.10 -8.16 -7.56
CA PHE A 224 -2.41 -9.05 -6.45
C PHE A 224 -1.76 -10.42 -6.68
N VAL A 225 -1.14 -10.95 -5.62
CA VAL A 225 -0.52 -12.29 -5.62
C VAL A 225 -1.38 -13.24 -4.80
N ARG A 226 -1.65 -12.89 -3.54
CA ARG A 226 -2.34 -13.77 -2.59
C ARG A 226 -2.86 -13.00 -1.38
N SER A 227 -3.90 -13.53 -0.74
CA SER A 227 -4.32 -13.16 0.61
C SER A 227 -4.46 -14.41 1.49
N TRP A 228 -4.56 -14.16 2.80
CA TRP A 228 -4.84 -15.19 3.79
C TRP A 228 -6.10 -14.80 4.55
N ASP A 229 -6.87 -15.82 4.93
CA ASP A 229 -8.00 -15.68 5.82
C ASP A 229 -7.64 -16.22 7.20
N ARG A 230 -8.15 -15.56 8.24
CA ARG A 230 -8.15 -16.15 9.59
C ARG A 230 -9.18 -17.28 9.57
N GLN A 231 -8.72 -18.51 9.81
CA GLN A 231 -9.61 -19.67 10.01
C GLN A 231 -10.49 -19.49 11.24
#